data_AF-A0A3L9HKE2-F1
#
_entry.id   AF-A0A3L9HKE2-F1
#
_cell.length_a   1.000
_cell.length_b   1.000
_cell.length_c   1.000
_cell.angle_alpha   90.00
_cell.angle_beta   90.00
_cell.angle_gamma   90.00
#
_symmetry.space_group_name_H-M   'P 1'
#
loop_
_entity.id
_entity.type
_entity.pdbx_description
1 polymer ?
#
loop_
_entity_poly.entity_id
_entity_poly.type
_entity_poly.pdbx_seq_one_letter_code
_entity_poly.pdbx_strand_id
1 'polypeptide(L)'
;MKKAGIEKAELEAFLREMINGKQKSWLAHCTDAEALCIDRVISEVLAEHPGLICILRQRYEGRGMTKRKMAELLNDAHPEWCFSTCEKRIANWLAVAEYALYIPMRESFAEKMA
;
A
#
# COMPACT_ATOMS: atom_id res chain seq x y z
N MET A 1 -21.90 -32.98 -7.26
CA MET A 1 -21.87 -31.72 -8.02
C MET A 1 -21.78 -31.88 -9.54
N LYS A 2 -21.78 -33.11 -10.11
CA LYS A 2 -22.08 -33.34 -11.54
C LYS A 2 -23.48 -32.91 -11.99
N LYS A 3 -24.39 -32.61 -11.05
CA LYS A 3 -25.75 -32.13 -11.32
C LYS A 3 -25.82 -30.68 -11.82
N ALA A 4 -24.76 -29.89 -11.66
CA ALA A 4 -24.74 -28.46 -12.03
C ALA A 4 -24.09 -28.18 -13.40
N GLY A 5 -23.61 -29.21 -14.12
CA GLY A 5 -23.09 -29.04 -15.49
C GLY A 5 -21.72 -28.36 -15.62
N ILE A 6 -21.07 -27.96 -14.53
CA ILE A 6 -19.76 -27.29 -14.57
C ILE A 6 -18.63 -28.31 -14.66
N GLU A 7 -17.76 -28.14 -15.65
CA GLU A 7 -16.54 -28.94 -15.85
C GLU A 7 -15.53 -28.66 -14.73
N LYS A 8 -14.74 -29.68 -14.35
CA LYS A 8 -13.78 -29.55 -13.23
C LYS A 8 -12.77 -28.40 -13.45
N ALA A 9 -12.34 -28.21 -14.69
CA ALA A 9 -11.41 -27.16 -15.08
C ALA A 9 -12.03 -25.75 -14.95
N GLU A 10 -13.30 -25.61 -15.27
CA GLU A 10 -14.04 -24.35 -15.17
C GLU A 10 -14.26 -23.94 -13.71
N LEU A 11 -14.59 -24.91 -12.85
CA LEU A 11 -14.66 -24.69 -11.40
C LEU A 11 -13.30 -24.28 -10.82
N GLU A 12 -12.22 -24.93 -11.28
CA GLU A 12 -10.87 -24.58 -10.83
C GLU A 12 -10.48 -23.17 -11.27
N ALA A 13 -10.78 -22.79 -12.52
CA ALA A 13 -10.54 -21.44 -13.02
C ALA A 13 -11.30 -20.38 -12.21
N PHE A 14 -12.58 -20.63 -11.92
CA PHE A 14 -13.41 -19.75 -11.09
C PHE A 14 -12.86 -19.58 -9.66
N LEU A 15 -12.45 -20.68 -9.02
CA LEU A 15 -11.85 -20.62 -7.68
C LEU A 15 -10.50 -19.90 -7.69
N ARG A 16 -9.68 -20.10 -8.74
CA ARG A 16 -8.42 -19.36 -8.94
C ARG A 16 -8.68 -17.87 -9.14
N GLU A 17 -9.69 -17.50 -9.90
CA GLU A 17 -10.09 -16.11 -10.10
C GLU A 17 -10.58 -15.47 -8.79
N MET A 18 -11.40 -16.18 -8.00
CA MET A 18 -11.82 -15.72 -6.67
C MET A 18 -10.64 -15.51 -5.72
N ILE A 19 -9.68 -16.45 -5.71
CA ILE A 19 -8.46 -16.34 -4.90
C ILE A 19 -7.64 -15.14 -5.37
N ASN A 20 -7.40 -15.00 -6.68
CA ASN A 20 -6.65 -13.89 -7.24
C ASN A 20 -7.33 -12.53 -6.99
N GLY A 21 -8.67 -12.48 -7.06
CA GLY A 21 -9.45 -11.30 -6.71
C GLY A 21 -9.27 -10.85 -5.26
N LYS A 22 -9.19 -11.80 -4.33
CA LYS A 22 -8.95 -11.55 -2.90
C LYS A 22 -7.51 -11.14 -2.59
N GLN A 23 -6.57 -11.37 -3.51
CA GLN A 23 -5.13 -11.06 -3.36
C GLN A 23 -4.71 -9.78 -4.11
N LYS A 24 -5.64 -9.04 -4.71
CA LYS A 24 -5.31 -7.81 -5.42
C LYS A 24 -4.74 -6.75 -4.47
N SER A 25 -3.71 -6.03 -4.92
CA SER A 25 -3.18 -4.88 -4.20
C SER A 25 -4.26 -3.80 -4.10
N TRP A 26 -4.13 -2.92 -3.11
CA TRP A 26 -4.97 -1.71 -3.01
C TRP A 26 -4.81 -0.79 -4.23
N LEU A 27 -3.74 -0.99 -5.00
CA LEU A 27 -3.41 -0.26 -6.22
C LEU A 27 -3.85 -0.98 -7.50
N ALA A 28 -4.61 -2.08 -7.43
CA ALA A 28 -5.00 -2.87 -8.60
C ALA A 28 -5.88 -2.13 -9.62
N HIS A 29 -6.39 -0.96 -9.26
CA HIS A 29 -7.17 -0.08 -10.13
C HIS A 29 -6.37 1.12 -10.66
N CYS A 30 -5.12 1.29 -10.19
CA CYS A 30 -4.24 2.35 -10.64
C CYS A 30 -3.66 1.99 -12.02
N THR A 31 -3.80 2.90 -12.99
CA THR A 31 -3.17 2.75 -14.30
C THR A 31 -1.67 3.05 -14.22
N ASP A 32 -0.89 2.53 -15.17
CA ASP A 32 0.57 2.78 -15.21
C ASP A 32 0.90 4.28 -15.24
N ALA A 33 0.08 5.09 -15.93
CA ALA A 33 0.26 6.55 -15.99
C ALA A 33 -0.05 7.27 -14.67
N GLU A 34 -0.98 6.75 -13.88
CA GLU A 34 -1.28 7.24 -12.52
C GLU A 34 -0.19 6.80 -11.55
N ALA A 35 0.30 5.56 -11.66
CA ALA A 35 1.39 5.03 -10.85
C ALA A 35 2.67 5.85 -11.03
N LEU A 36 3.07 6.12 -12.28
CA LEU A 36 4.24 6.98 -12.58
C LEU A 36 4.06 8.40 -12.05
N CYS A 37 2.82 8.91 -12.03
CA CYS A 37 2.51 10.22 -11.47
C CYS A 37 2.73 10.25 -9.96
N ILE A 38 2.22 9.25 -9.26
CA ILE A 38 2.36 9.07 -7.82
C ILE A 38 3.83 8.92 -7.45
N ASP A 39 4.56 8.07 -8.17
CA ASP A 39 5.99 7.84 -7.92
C ASP A 39 6.84 9.09 -8.11
N ARG A 40 6.53 9.89 -9.15
CA ARG A 40 7.17 11.19 -9.38
C ARG A 40 6.93 12.13 -8.20
N VAL A 41 5.67 12.33 -7.79
CA VAL A 41 5.33 13.23 -6.68
C VAL A 41 5.96 12.76 -5.37
N ILE A 42 5.92 11.46 -5.07
CA ILE A 42 6.56 10.90 -3.86
C ILE A 42 8.06 11.18 -3.88
N SER A 43 8.71 10.96 -5.03
CA SER A 43 10.15 11.15 -5.19
C SER A 43 10.55 12.63 -5.06
N GLU A 44 9.75 13.55 -5.58
CA GLU A 44 9.99 15.00 -5.48
C GLU A 44 9.79 15.52 -4.04
N VAL A 45 8.68 15.14 -3.39
CA VAL A 45 8.30 15.68 -2.07
C VAL A 45 9.13 15.07 -0.95
N LEU A 46 9.48 13.78 -1.05
CA LEU A 46 10.16 13.05 0.03
C LEU A 46 11.62 12.70 -0.31
N ALA A 47 12.24 13.36 -1.30
CA ALA A 47 13.62 13.12 -1.73
C ALA A 47 14.62 13.10 -0.56
N GLU A 48 14.52 14.09 0.33
CA GLU A 48 15.40 14.27 1.49
C GLU A 48 15.03 13.36 2.68
N HIS A 49 13.95 12.57 2.56
CA HIS A 49 13.37 11.78 3.65
C HIS A 49 13.15 10.32 3.24
N PRO A 50 14.23 9.56 2.96
CA PRO A 50 14.13 8.17 2.49
C PRO A 50 13.44 7.23 3.49
N GLY A 51 13.52 7.55 4.80
CA GLY A 51 12.80 6.82 5.83
C GLY A 51 11.27 6.89 5.69
N LEU A 52 10.73 8.06 5.30
CA LEU A 52 9.29 8.22 5.07
C LEU A 52 8.84 7.46 3.82
N ILE A 53 9.66 7.45 2.77
CA ILE A 53 9.43 6.63 1.57
C ILE A 53 9.34 5.15 1.97
N CYS A 54 10.29 4.65 2.77
CA CYS A 54 10.28 3.26 3.22
C CYS A 54 8.99 2.89 3.98
N ILE A 55 8.52 3.79 4.86
CA ILE A 55 7.27 3.60 5.61
C ILE A 55 6.05 3.56 4.68
N LEU A 56 5.98 4.43 3.67
CA LEU A 56 4.90 4.40 2.68
C LEU A 56 4.92 3.11 1.86
N ARG A 57 6.10 2.67 1.42
CA ARG A 57 6.27 1.41 0.69
C ARG A 57 5.78 0.22 1.49
N GLN A 58 6.22 0.09 2.74
CA GLN A 58 5.74 -0.96 3.64
C GLN A 58 4.22 -0.92 3.82
N ARG A 59 3.62 0.28 3.86
CA ARG A 59 2.19 0.43 4.10
C ARG A 59 1.33 0.14 2.87
N TYR A 60 1.76 0.56 1.68
CA TYR A 60 0.89 0.63 0.49
C TYR A 60 1.35 -0.24 -0.69
N GLU A 61 2.61 -0.65 -0.77
CA GLU A 61 3.08 -1.51 -1.87
C GLU A 61 2.57 -2.95 -1.73
N GLY A 62 2.19 -3.55 -2.86
CA GLY A 62 1.64 -4.90 -2.90
C GLY A 62 0.38 -5.02 -2.04
N ARG A 63 0.38 -5.94 -1.07
CA ARG A 63 -0.74 -6.10 -0.13
C ARG A 63 -0.76 -5.02 0.97
N GLY A 64 0.36 -4.34 1.17
CA GLY A 64 0.58 -3.43 2.30
C GLY A 64 0.64 -4.16 3.64
N MET A 65 1.29 -3.53 4.62
CA MET A 65 1.30 -3.98 6.00
C MET A 65 0.29 -3.21 6.84
N THR A 66 -0.29 -3.86 7.86
CA THR A 66 -1.07 -3.13 8.86
C THR A 66 -0.15 -2.30 9.74
N LYS A 67 -0.64 -1.18 10.30
CA LYS A 67 0.14 -0.37 11.26
C LYS A 67 0.68 -1.22 12.41
N ARG A 68 -0.12 -2.18 12.89
CA ARG A 68 0.28 -3.15 13.91
C ARG A 68 1.47 -4.00 13.45
N LYS A 69 1.41 -4.59 12.25
CA LYS A 69 2.51 -5.42 11.74
C LYS A 69 3.79 -4.63 11.54
N MET A 70 3.68 -3.39 11.06
CA MET A 70 4.82 -2.48 10.95
C MET A 70 5.42 -2.16 12.31
N ALA A 71 4.59 -1.94 13.34
CA ALA A 71 5.04 -1.71 14.71
C ALA A 71 5.68 -2.96 15.33
N GLU A 72 5.20 -4.16 15.01
CA GLU A 72 5.82 -5.43 15.44
C GLU A 72 7.25 -5.52 14.88
N LEU A 73 7.42 -5.30 13.56
CA LEU A 73 8.75 -5.30 12.93
C LEU A 73 9.68 -4.23 13.49
N LEU A 74 9.15 -3.04 13.77
CA LEU A 74 9.92 -1.96 14.40
C LEU A 74 10.36 -2.35 15.82
N ASN A 75 9.49 -3.03 16.57
CA ASN A 75 9.80 -3.47 17.92
C ASN A 75 10.78 -4.64 17.94
N ASP A 76 10.72 -5.54 16.97
CA ASP A 76 11.71 -6.61 16.79
C ASP A 76 13.12 -6.03 16.51
N ALA A 77 13.20 -4.92 15.77
CA ALA A 77 14.45 -4.21 15.52
C ALA A 77 14.92 -3.36 16.71
N HIS A 78 13.98 -2.87 17.53
CA HIS A 78 14.21 -2.02 18.71
C HIS A 78 13.53 -2.62 19.96
N PRO A 79 14.10 -3.70 20.52
CA PRO A 79 13.54 -4.37 21.69
C PRO A 79 13.59 -3.52 22.97
N GLU A 80 14.39 -2.45 22.97
CA GLU A 80 14.48 -1.48 24.06
C GLU A 80 13.23 -0.59 24.19
N TRP A 81 12.43 -0.48 23.13
CA TRP A 81 11.18 0.28 23.15
C TRP A 81 10.00 -0.61 23.51
N CYS A 82 9.02 -0.04 24.21
CA CYS A 82 7.74 -0.72 24.37
C CYS A 82 6.96 -0.68 23.04
N PHE A 83 6.14 -1.72 22.80
CA PHE A 83 5.33 -1.84 21.59
C PHE A 83 4.46 -0.60 21.32
N SER A 84 3.86 -0.01 22.36
CA SER A 84 3.05 1.22 22.24
C SER A 84 3.84 2.42 21.68
N THR A 85 5.13 2.52 21.99
CA THR A 85 6.00 3.55 21.41
C THR A 85 6.19 3.32 19.92
N CYS A 86 6.40 2.07 19.51
CA CYS A 86 6.54 1.69 18.11
C CYS A 86 5.26 1.99 17.32
N GLU A 87 4.08 1.65 17.86
CA GLU A 87 2.79 1.96 17.21
C GLU A 87 2.59 3.46 17.00
N LYS A 88 2.86 4.27 18.03
CA LYS A 88 2.73 5.74 17.94
C LYS A 88 3.71 6.34 16.93
N ARG A 89 4.95 5.84 16.88
CA ARG A 89 5.95 6.27 15.89
C ARG A 89 5.50 5.97 14.47
N ILE A 90 5.09 4.73 14.18
CA ILE A 90 4.56 4.35 12.87
C ILE A 90 3.35 5.20 12.48
N ALA A 91 2.41 5.41 13.40
CA ALA A 91 1.26 6.26 13.15
C ALA A 91 1.63 7.70 12.80
N ASN A 92 2.58 8.29 13.54
CA ASN A 92 3.04 9.66 13.31
C ASN A 92 3.83 9.78 12.00
N TRP A 93 4.74 8.85 11.70
CA TRP A 93 5.51 8.88 10.45
C TRP A 93 4.60 8.77 9.23
N LEU A 94 3.59 7.89 9.29
CA LEU A 94 2.58 7.80 8.24
C LEU A 94 1.79 9.11 8.10
N ALA A 95 1.33 9.69 9.21
CA ALA A 95 0.57 10.94 9.17
C ALA A 95 1.39 12.10 8.57
N VAL A 96 2.68 12.20 8.93
CA VAL A 96 3.58 13.22 8.37
C VAL A 96 3.77 13.01 6.86
N ALA A 97 4.02 11.77 6.43
CA ALA A 97 4.20 11.46 5.02
C ALA A 97 2.92 11.72 4.20
N GLU A 98 1.77 11.27 4.69
CA GLU A 98 0.46 11.49 4.05
C GLU A 98 0.13 12.99 3.95
N TYR A 99 0.41 13.75 5.02
CA TYR A 99 0.18 15.19 5.03
C TYR A 99 1.06 15.94 4.02
N ALA A 100 2.36 15.61 3.97
CA ALA A 100 3.30 16.22 3.02
C ALA A 100 2.90 15.94 1.56
N LEU A 101 2.38 14.74 1.29
CA LEU A 101 1.99 14.34 -0.06
C LEU A 101 0.62 14.87 -0.51
N TYR A 102 -0.26 15.23 0.42
CA TYR A 102 -1.66 15.52 0.09
C TYR A 102 -1.83 16.65 -0.95
N ILE A 103 -1.19 17.81 -0.73
CA ILE A 103 -1.33 18.96 -1.63
C ILE A 103 -0.65 18.69 -3.00
N PRO A 104 0.64 18.28 -3.06
CA PRO A 104 1.31 18.04 -4.34
C PRO A 104 0.63 16.95 -5.17
N MET A 105 0.10 15.91 -4.53
CA MET A 105 -0.62 14.84 -5.20
C MET A 105 -1.91 15.36 -5.81
N ARG A 106 -2.69 16.14 -5.04
CA ARG A 106 -3.94 16.74 -5.51
C ARG A 106 -3.70 17.65 -6.72
N GLU A 107 -2.67 18.49 -6.66
CA GLU A 107 -2.33 19.40 -7.76
C GLU A 107 -1.92 18.63 -9.02
N SER A 108 -1.03 17.64 -8.89
CA SER A 108 -0.59 16.84 -10.03
C SER A 108 -1.70 16.03 -10.71
N PHE A 109 -2.75 15.65 -9.98
CA PHE A 109 -3.92 14.98 -10.57
C PHE A 109 -4.95 15.96 -11.13
N ALA A 110 -5.09 17.15 -10.52
CA ALA A 110 -5.97 18.19 -11.04
C ALA A 110 -5.48 18.76 -12.38
N GLU A 111 -4.16 18.96 -12.54
CA GLU A 111 -3.55 19.42 -13.78
C GLU A 111 -3.75 18.44 -14.95
N LYS A 112 -3.87 17.13 -14.70
CA LYS A 112 -4.15 16.13 -15.73
C LYS A 112 -5.59 16.12 -16.24
N MET A 113 -6.51 16.79 -15.54
CA MET A 113 -7.93 16.88 -15.91
C MET A 113 -8.32 18.18 -16.63
N ALA A 114 -7.37 19.11 -16.76
CA ALA A 114 -7.52 20.37 -17.50
C ALA A 114 -6.94 20.25 -18.92
#